data_AF-A0A949BDN9-F1
#
_entry.id   AF-A0A949BDN9-F1
#
_cell.length_a   1.000
_cell.length_b   1.000
_cell.length_c   1.000
_cell.angle_alpha   90.00
_cell.angle_beta   90.00
_cell.angle_gamma   90.00
#
_symmetry.space_group_name_H-M   'P 1'
#
loop_
_entity.id
_entity.type
_entity.pdbx_description
1 polymer ?
#
loop_
_entity_poly.entity_id
_entity_poly.type
_entity_poly.pdbx_seq_one_letter_code
_entity_poly.pdbx_strand_id
1 'polypeptide(L)'
;MNKALIVFYSFSGNTQKVADALKQELSASYEVNMQRLEAVDESASFFGQCVRAFMKKEAGIKEENISFDVSGFDLVVLGTPVWAFGMAPAMRTYISKCRGISGKKVIIFSTYGSGAGKDKCVREMASLLEKKGAAKINSLLIQQANVNNRQLVSEQLGKALQNG
;
A
#
# COMPACT_ATOMS: atom_id res chain seq x y z
N MET A 1 -9.88 -13.33 -17.18
CA MET A 1 -10.28 -12.31 -16.19
C MET A 1 -9.06 -11.53 -15.78
N ASN A 2 -9.18 -10.21 -15.57
CA ASN A 2 -8.05 -9.40 -15.11
C ASN A 2 -7.70 -9.76 -13.66
N LYS A 3 -6.42 -9.69 -13.30
CA LYS A 3 -5.92 -10.00 -11.97
C LYS A 3 -5.47 -8.75 -11.24
N ALA A 4 -5.84 -8.63 -9.97
CA ALA A 4 -5.37 -7.57 -9.09
C ALA A 4 -4.58 -8.15 -7.91
N LEU A 5 -3.48 -7.48 -7.54
CA LEU A 5 -2.73 -7.80 -6.32
C LEU A 5 -2.84 -6.64 -5.34
N ILE A 6 -3.26 -6.93 -4.11
CA ILE A 6 -3.21 -6.01 -2.98
C ILE A 6 -2.06 -6.43 -2.07
N VAL A 7 -1.06 -5.57 -1.88
CA VAL A 7 0.01 -5.77 -0.89
C VAL A 7 -0.03 -4.64 0.12
N PHE A 8 -0.03 -4.95 1.41
CA PHE A 8 -0.11 -3.92 2.43
C PHE A 8 0.61 -4.32 3.72
N TYR A 9 1.02 -3.31 4.49
CA TYR A 9 1.45 -3.47 5.87
C TYR A 9 0.39 -2.88 6.82
N SER A 10 0.16 -3.52 7.97
CA SER A 10 -0.81 -3.04 8.97
C SER A 10 -0.38 -3.43 10.38
N PHE A 11 -0.18 -2.42 11.24
CA PHE A 11 0.18 -2.60 12.64
C PHE A 11 -1.07 -2.74 13.54
N SER A 12 -1.89 -1.69 13.62
CA SER A 12 -3.09 -1.65 14.47
C SER A 12 -4.39 -2.07 13.79
N GLY A 13 -4.33 -2.61 12.56
CA GLY A 13 -5.49 -3.11 11.83
C GLY A 13 -6.22 -2.08 10.95
N ASN A 14 -5.90 -0.79 11.03
CA ASN A 14 -6.54 0.24 10.20
C ASN A 14 -6.30 0.03 8.70
N THR A 15 -5.06 -0.26 8.30
CA THR A 15 -4.71 -0.51 6.90
C THR A 15 -5.31 -1.83 6.40
N GLN A 16 -5.40 -2.85 7.27
CA GLN A 16 -6.09 -4.11 6.98
C GLN A 16 -7.56 -3.87 6.62
N LYS A 17 -8.30 -3.08 7.41
CA LYS A 17 -9.72 -2.79 7.13
C LYS A 17 -9.94 -2.16 5.76
N VAL A 18 -9.05 -1.24 5.36
CA VAL A 18 -9.10 -0.63 4.02
C VAL A 18 -8.74 -1.65 2.94
N ALA A 19 -7.73 -2.50 3.16
CA ALA A 19 -7.38 -3.57 2.24
C ALA A 19 -8.53 -4.56 2.02
N ASP A 20 -9.25 -4.93 3.08
CA ASP A 20 -10.41 -5.84 3.01
C ASP A 20 -11.57 -5.20 2.23
N ALA A 21 -11.83 -3.90 2.45
CA ALA A 21 -12.83 -3.16 1.69
C ALA A 21 -12.46 -3.09 0.21
N LEU A 22 -11.20 -2.75 -0.12
CA LEU A 22 -10.71 -2.73 -1.50
C LEU A 22 -10.80 -4.11 -2.17
N LYS A 23 -10.48 -5.18 -1.44
CA LYS A 23 -10.62 -6.55 -1.96
C LYS A 23 -12.06 -6.85 -2.33
N GLN A 24 -13.03 -6.49 -1.49
CA GLN A 24 -14.45 -6.72 -1.76
C GLN A 24 -14.92 -5.97 -3.00
N GLU A 25 -14.59 -4.68 -3.11
CA GLU A 25 -14.97 -3.86 -4.27
C GLU A 25 -14.30 -4.35 -5.57
N LEU A 26 -13.00 -4.66 -5.53
CA LEU A 26 -12.26 -5.13 -6.71
C LEU A 26 -12.70 -6.51 -7.18
N SER A 27 -13.21 -7.36 -6.29
CA SER A 27 -13.68 -8.70 -6.63
C SER A 27 -14.89 -8.70 -7.57
N ALA A 28 -15.53 -7.55 -7.79
CA ALA A 28 -16.58 -7.40 -8.80
C ALA A 28 -16.03 -7.47 -10.24
N SER A 29 -14.75 -7.15 -10.46
CA SER A 29 -14.14 -7.02 -11.80
C SER A 29 -12.78 -7.73 -11.95
N TYR A 30 -12.16 -8.16 -10.86
CA TYR A 30 -10.82 -8.76 -10.83
C TYR A 30 -10.81 -10.05 -10.02
N GLU A 31 -9.92 -10.97 -10.41
CA GLU A 31 -9.43 -12.02 -9.51
C GLU A 31 -8.41 -11.37 -8.55
N VAL A 32 -8.76 -11.23 -7.26
CA VAL A 32 -7.97 -10.46 -6.30
C VAL A 32 -7.12 -11.35 -5.40
N ASN A 33 -5.80 -11.20 -5.53
CA ASN A 33 -4.82 -11.75 -4.61
C ASN A 33 -4.45 -10.70 -3.55
N MET A 34 -4.21 -11.14 -2.32
CA MET A 34 -3.89 -10.22 -1.22
C MET A 34 -2.75 -10.77 -0.37
N GLN A 35 -1.76 -9.92 -0.08
CA GLN A 35 -0.57 -10.23 0.72
C GLN A 35 -0.42 -9.19 1.83
N ARG A 36 -0.35 -9.66 3.08
CA ARG A 36 -0.01 -8.81 4.23
C ARG A 36 1.48 -8.94 4.50
N LEU A 37 2.19 -7.82 4.52
CA LEU A 37 3.59 -7.76 4.91
C LEU A 37 3.71 -7.90 6.42
N GLU A 38 4.65 -8.73 6.86
CA GLU A 38 5.05 -8.86 8.26
C GLU A 38 6.52 -8.44 8.42
N ALA A 39 6.83 -7.64 9.44
CA ALA A 39 8.22 -7.26 9.72
C ALA A 39 8.90 -8.31 10.59
N VAL A 40 10.16 -8.66 10.30
CA VAL A 40 10.96 -9.64 11.06
C VAL A 40 11.29 -9.10 12.46
N ASP A 41 11.64 -7.81 12.53
CA ASP A 41 11.98 -7.10 13.77
C ASP A 41 10.90 -6.07 14.12
N GLU A 42 9.65 -6.51 14.25
CA GLU A 42 8.58 -5.62 14.69
C GLU A 42 8.86 -5.22 16.15
N SER A 43 9.48 -4.05 16.33
CA SER A 43 9.51 -3.39 17.63
C SER A 43 8.08 -3.32 18.15
N ALA A 44 7.79 -3.96 19.29
CA ALA A 44 6.46 -3.93 19.90
C ALA A 44 5.98 -2.49 20.19
N SER A 45 6.89 -1.53 20.25
CA SER A 45 6.57 -0.11 20.41
C SER A 45 6.41 0.62 19.06
N PHE A 46 5.27 1.29 18.90
CA PHE A 46 4.96 2.24 17.82
C PHE A 46 6.05 3.32 17.64
N PHE A 47 6.70 3.75 18.74
CA PHE A 47 7.76 4.75 18.69
C PHE A 47 8.98 4.25 17.92
N GLY A 48 9.42 3.01 18.17
CA GLY A 48 10.55 2.42 17.44
C GLY A 48 10.29 2.31 15.94
N GLN A 49 9.06 2.00 15.56
CA GLN A 49 8.64 1.98 14.16
C GLN A 49 8.63 3.37 13.53
N CYS A 50 8.17 4.40 14.26
CA CYS A 50 8.24 5.79 13.81
C CYS A 50 9.69 6.26 13.58
N VAL A 51 10.62 5.92 14.47
CA VAL A 51 12.04 6.27 14.30
C VAL A 51 12.62 5.60 13.04
N ARG A 52 12.34 4.32 12.82
CA ARG A 52 12.79 3.60 11.61
C ARG A 52 12.23 4.20 10.33
N ALA A 53 10.95 4.58 10.34
CA ALA A 53 10.29 5.26 9.22
C ALA A 53 10.93 6.63 8.94
N PHE A 54 11.20 7.41 9.99
CA PHE A 54 11.88 8.71 9.88
C PHE A 54 13.28 8.57 9.27
N MET A 55 14.03 7.56 9.69
CA MET A 55 15.38 7.25 9.17
C MET A 55 15.38 6.61 7.78
N LYS A 56 14.20 6.39 7.17
CA LYS A 56 14.01 5.71 5.87
C LYS A 56 14.70 4.35 5.78
N LYS A 57 14.93 3.67 6.90
CA LYS A 57 15.56 2.35 6.89
C LYS A 57 14.59 1.32 6.32
N GLU A 58 15.11 0.42 5.50
CA GLU A 58 14.41 -0.82 5.16
C GLU A 58 14.33 -1.70 6.40
N ALA A 59 13.19 -2.39 6.56
CA ALA A 59 13.04 -3.43 7.57
C ALA A 59 13.13 -4.81 6.91
N GLY A 60 13.66 -5.80 7.64
CA GLY A 60 13.45 -7.19 7.27
C GLY A 60 11.94 -7.48 7.23
N ILE A 61 11.49 -8.15 6.17
CA ILE A 61 10.12 -8.64 6.04
C ILE A 61 10.16 -10.16 6.01
N LYS A 62 9.17 -10.82 6.63
CA LYS A 62 9.01 -12.25 6.45
C LYS A 62 8.56 -12.49 5.02
N GLU A 63 9.34 -13.25 4.28
CA GLU A 63 9.13 -13.44 2.83
C GLU A 63 8.27 -14.68 2.54
N GLU A 64 7.97 -15.48 3.55
CA GLU A 64 7.06 -16.61 3.45
C GLU A 64 5.70 -16.16 2.90
N ASN A 65 5.33 -16.68 1.72
CA ASN A 65 4.10 -16.36 0.99
C ASN A 65 4.00 -14.94 0.40
N ILE A 66 5.11 -14.19 0.32
CA ILE A 66 5.16 -12.90 -0.37
C ILE A 66 5.70 -13.09 -1.79
N SER A 67 4.92 -12.68 -2.80
CA SER A 67 5.43 -12.58 -4.17
C SER A 67 5.93 -11.17 -4.43
N PHE A 68 7.21 -11.06 -4.76
CA PHE A 68 7.82 -9.81 -5.23
C PHE A 68 7.67 -9.60 -6.74
N ASP A 69 7.37 -10.66 -7.49
CA ASP A 69 7.05 -10.55 -8.90
C ASP A 69 5.55 -10.28 -9.06
N VAL A 70 5.24 -9.13 -9.64
CA VAL A 70 3.86 -8.69 -9.90
C VAL A 70 3.51 -8.76 -11.38
N SER A 71 4.36 -9.35 -12.22
CA SER A 71 4.19 -9.41 -13.68
C SER A 71 2.85 -10.01 -14.11
N GLY A 72 2.33 -10.98 -13.36
CA GLY A 72 1.04 -11.65 -13.62
C GLY A 72 -0.22 -10.86 -13.23
N PHE A 73 -0.10 -9.62 -12.72
CA PHE A 73 -1.24 -8.80 -12.32
C PHE A 73 -1.42 -7.57 -13.21
N ASP A 74 -2.66 -7.27 -13.59
CA ASP A 74 -3.00 -6.09 -14.39
C ASP A 74 -3.04 -4.81 -13.53
N LEU A 75 -3.43 -4.98 -12.27
CA LEU A 75 -3.52 -3.92 -11.28
C LEU A 75 -2.73 -4.29 -10.02
N VAL A 76 -1.88 -3.37 -9.56
CA VAL A 76 -1.13 -3.52 -8.30
C VAL A 76 -1.60 -2.45 -7.32
N VAL A 77 -1.98 -2.85 -6.12
CA VAL A 77 -2.48 -1.97 -5.06
C VAL A 77 -1.56 -2.07 -3.84
N LEU A 78 -0.93 -0.96 -3.44
CA LEU A 78 0.08 -0.93 -2.38
C LEU A 78 -0.37 -0.10 -1.18
N GLY A 79 -0.43 -0.72 -0.01
CA GLY A 79 -1.00 -0.16 1.22
C GLY A 79 -0.03 0.08 2.36
N THR A 80 -0.07 1.27 2.96
CA THR A 80 0.77 1.58 4.14
C THR A 80 0.07 2.50 5.15
N PRO A 81 0.29 2.33 6.46
CA PRO A 81 0.07 3.42 7.39
C PRO A 81 1.09 4.54 7.16
N VAL A 82 0.70 5.79 7.46
CA VAL A 82 1.61 6.94 7.45
C VAL A 82 2.24 7.09 8.83
N TRP A 83 3.54 6.86 8.93
CA TRP A 83 4.33 6.94 10.16
C TRP A 83 5.49 7.92 9.99
N ALA A 84 5.67 8.82 10.96
CA ALA A 84 6.72 9.84 10.92
C ALA A 84 6.86 10.54 9.55
N PHE A 85 5.71 10.93 8.96
CA PHE A 85 5.61 11.59 7.66
C PHE A 85 6.01 10.76 6.42
N GLY A 86 6.03 9.43 6.52
CA GLY A 86 6.39 8.52 5.42
C GLY A 86 5.68 7.17 5.47
N MET A 87 6.02 6.30 4.52
CA MET A 87 5.54 4.92 4.47
C MET A 87 6.19 4.07 5.55
N ALA A 88 5.53 2.97 5.93
CA ALA A 88 6.10 1.99 6.84
C ALA A 88 7.35 1.34 6.22
N PRO A 89 8.40 1.05 7.02
CA PRO A 89 9.62 0.40 6.56
C PRO A 89 9.38 -0.90 5.77
N ALA A 90 8.41 -1.72 6.18
CA ALA A 90 8.05 -2.96 5.48
C ALA A 90 7.60 -2.72 4.03
N MET A 91 6.79 -1.67 3.80
CA MET A 91 6.35 -1.31 2.45
C MET A 91 7.52 -0.76 1.61
N ARG A 92 8.45 -0.02 2.23
CA ARG A 92 9.66 0.43 1.54
C ARG A 92 10.50 -0.75 1.05
N THR A 93 10.73 -1.75 1.90
CA THR A 93 11.42 -2.99 1.54
C THR A 93 10.69 -3.76 0.44
N TYR A 94 9.36 -3.85 0.52
CA TYR A 94 8.58 -4.52 -0.52
C TYR A 94 8.77 -3.83 -1.88
N ILE A 95 8.63 -2.50 -1.94
CA ILE A 95 8.83 -1.75 -3.19
C ILE A 95 10.24 -1.96 -3.73
N SER A 96 11.29 -1.92 -2.89
CA SER A 96 12.68 -2.08 -3.36
C SER A 96 12.91 -3.45 -4.01
N LYS A 97 12.37 -4.52 -3.42
CA LYS A 97 12.46 -5.89 -3.94
C LYS A 97 11.48 -6.20 -5.09
N CYS A 98 10.41 -5.43 -5.23
CA CYS A 98 9.36 -5.66 -6.22
C CYS A 98 9.88 -5.58 -7.66
N ARG A 99 9.44 -6.53 -8.50
CA ARG A 99 9.78 -6.69 -9.92
C ARG A 99 8.51 -6.79 -10.76
N GLY A 100 8.63 -6.46 -12.04
CA GLY A 100 7.49 -6.50 -12.96
C GLY A 100 6.59 -5.27 -12.93
N ILE A 101 6.92 -4.21 -12.20
CA ILE A 101 6.11 -2.98 -12.12
C ILE A 101 6.06 -2.20 -13.44
N SER A 102 7.07 -2.36 -14.31
CA SER A 102 7.17 -1.61 -15.56
C SER A 102 5.92 -1.76 -16.43
N GLY A 103 5.36 -0.65 -16.88
CA GLY A 103 4.16 -0.61 -17.71
C GLY A 103 2.84 -0.79 -16.95
N LYS A 104 2.86 -1.06 -15.63
CA LYS A 104 1.65 -1.39 -14.87
C LYS A 104 0.91 -0.16 -14.32
N LYS A 105 -0.40 -0.33 -14.13
CA LYS A 105 -1.23 0.58 -13.34
C LYS A 105 -1.07 0.24 -11.85
N VAL A 106 -0.74 1.23 -11.05
CA VAL A 106 -0.53 1.09 -9.60
C VAL A 106 -1.47 2.03 -8.85
N ILE A 107 -2.09 1.51 -7.79
CA ILE A 107 -2.85 2.30 -6.83
C ILE A 107 -2.15 2.26 -5.49
N ILE A 108 -1.80 3.42 -4.94
CA ILE A 108 -1.30 3.54 -3.58
C ILE A 108 -2.50 3.80 -2.66
N PHE A 109 -2.59 3.14 -1.51
CA PHE A 109 -3.49 3.58 -0.46
C PHE A 109 -2.73 3.80 0.84
N SER A 110 -3.11 4.86 1.55
CA SER A 110 -2.51 5.14 2.85
C SER A 110 -3.57 5.41 3.91
N THR A 111 -3.28 4.93 5.12
CA THR A 111 -4.08 5.23 6.31
C THR A 111 -3.33 6.15 7.25
N TYR A 112 -3.98 7.18 7.79
CA TYR A 112 -3.32 8.19 8.63
C TYR A 112 -4.19 8.69 9.78
N GLY A 113 -3.55 9.19 10.85
CA GLY A 113 -4.22 9.86 11.96
C GLY A 113 -4.54 11.33 11.67
N SER A 114 -3.61 12.24 12.02
CA SER A 114 -3.75 13.69 11.81
C SER A 114 -3.66 14.14 10.35
N GLY A 115 -3.15 13.28 9.46
CA GLY A 115 -2.91 13.61 8.05
C GLY A 115 -1.54 14.24 7.79
N ALA A 116 -0.78 14.55 8.84
CA ALA A 116 0.56 15.10 8.69
C ALA A 116 1.46 14.12 7.92
N GLY A 117 1.98 14.57 6.77
CA GLY A 117 2.86 13.79 5.90
C GLY A 117 2.18 12.76 5.00
N LYS A 118 0.84 12.70 4.94
CA LYS A 118 0.11 11.78 4.03
C LYS A 118 0.51 11.99 2.56
N ASP A 119 0.59 13.26 2.13
CA ASP A 119 0.90 13.58 0.73
C ASP A 119 2.39 13.35 0.43
N LYS A 120 3.26 13.58 1.43
CA LYS A 120 4.69 13.26 1.32
C LYS A 120 4.91 11.75 1.18
N CYS A 121 4.21 10.94 1.97
CA CYS A 121 4.26 9.49 1.90
C CYS A 121 3.89 8.99 0.50
N VAL A 122 2.75 9.43 -0.04
CA VAL A 122 2.31 9.03 -1.39
C VAL A 122 3.28 9.51 -2.46
N ARG A 123 3.77 10.75 -2.42
CA ARG A 123 4.77 11.24 -3.37
C ARG A 123 6.06 10.43 -3.35
N GLU A 124 6.52 10.01 -2.16
CA GLU A 124 7.71 9.18 -2.04
C GLU A 124 7.49 7.79 -2.63
N MET A 125 6.35 7.15 -2.34
CA MET A 125 5.99 5.87 -2.95
C MET A 125 5.88 5.98 -4.47
N ALA A 126 5.19 7.01 -4.97
CA ALA A 126 5.04 7.25 -6.40
C ALA A 126 6.40 7.39 -7.10
N SER A 127 7.31 8.19 -6.54
CA SER A 127 8.66 8.36 -7.10
C SER A 127 9.46 7.05 -7.18
N LEU A 128 9.32 6.16 -6.18
CA LEU A 128 9.98 4.85 -6.21
C LEU A 128 9.40 3.93 -7.29
N LEU A 129 8.08 3.98 -7.49
CA LEU A 129 7.37 3.18 -8.49
C LEU A 129 7.60 3.69 -9.91
N GLU A 130 7.64 5.01 -10.12
CA GLU A 130 8.00 5.65 -11.39
C GLU A 130 9.41 5.24 -11.83
N LYS A 131 10.38 5.24 -10.91
CA LYS A 131 11.75 4.74 -11.17
C LYS A 131 11.78 3.27 -11.57
N LYS A 132 10.75 2.50 -11.24
CA LYS A 132 10.57 1.10 -11.65
C LYS A 132 9.70 0.94 -12.90
N GLY A 133 9.32 2.05 -13.55
CA GLY A 133 8.61 2.07 -14.82
C GLY A 133 7.10 1.97 -14.72
N ALA A 134 6.48 2.21 -13.56
CA ALA A 134 5.03 2.23 -13.44
C ALA A 134 4.42 3.20 -14.47
N ALA A 135 3.49 2.73 -15.30
CA ALA A 135 2.89 3.55 -16.35
C ALA A 135 1.92 4.59 -15.77
N LYS A 136 1.27 4.24 -14.66
CA LYS A 136 0.25 5.07 -14.04
C LYS A 136 0.14 4.84 -12.55
N ILE A 137 0.03 5.93 -11.79
CA ILE A 137 -0.05 5.87 -10.33
C ILE A 137 -1.20 6.75 -9.85
N ASN A 138 -2.16 6.15 -9.17
CA ASN A 138 -3.25 6.84 -8.48
C ASN A 138 -3.17 6.57 -6.98
N SER A 139 -3.87 7.35 -6.16
CA SER A 139 -3.80 7.19 -4.70
C SER A 139 -5.10 7.41 -3.95
N LEU A 140 -5.28 6.64 -2.86
CA LEU A 140 -6.36 6.78 -1.89
C LEU A 140 -5.78 7.21 -0.54
N LEU A 141 -6.40 8.22 0.08
CA LEU A 141 -5.97 8.78 1.35
C LEU A 141 -7.11 8.61 2.36
N ILE A 142 -7.00 7.63 3.24
CA ILE A 142 -8.05 7.27 4.20
C ILE A 142 -7.65 7.65 5.63
N GLN A 143 -8.36 8.59 6.23
CA GLN A 143 -8.15 8.93 7.64
C GLN A 143 -8.60 7.77 8.55
N GLN A 144 -7.94 7.59 9.71
CA GLN A 144 -8.23 6.52 10.65
C GLN A 144 -9.71 6.48 11.11
N ALA A 145 -10.35 7.64 11.23
CA ALA A 145 -11.77 7.74 11.59
C ALA A 145 -12.70 7.15 10.52
N ASN A 146 -12.23 7.07 9.28
CA ASN A 146 -13.01 6.68 8.11
C ASN A 146 -12.67 5.28 7.58
N VAL A 147 -11.82 4.50 8.26
CA VAL A 147 -11.41 3.16 7.77
C VAL A 147 -12.56 2.16 7.69
N ASN A 148 -13.67 2.41 8.39
CA ASN A 148 -14.89 1.60 8.31
C ASN A 148 -15.90 2.17 7.30
N ASN A 149 -15.66 3.36 6.72
CA ASN A 149 -16.56 3.97 5.74
C ASN A 149 -16.33 3.35 4.36
N ARG A 150 -17.07 2.25 4.09
CA ARG A 150 -16.96 1.51 2.83
C ARG A 150 -17.34 2.35 1.61
N GLN A 151 -18.36 3.21 1.74
CA GLN A 151 -18.77 4.09 0.66
C GLN A 151 -17.62 5.03 0.25
N LEU A 152 -16.95 5.65 1.22
CA LEU A 152 -15.78 6.50 0.94
C LEU A 152 -14.67 5.72 0.22
N VAL A 153 -14.39 4.48 0.65
CA VAL A 153 -13.38 3.63 0.01
C VAL A 153 -13.76 3.31 -1.43
N SER A 154 -15.03 2.93 -1.67
CA SER A 154 -15.55 2.63 -3.01
C SER A 154 -15.51 3.86 -3.93
N GLU A 155 -15.94 5.03 -3.45
CA GLU A 155 -15.89 6.28 -4.21
C GLU A 155 -14.46 6.68 -4.59
N GLN A 156 -13.50 6.56 -3.67
CA GLN A 156 -12.10 6.87 -3.97
C GLN A 156 -11.49 5.84 -4.94
N LEU A 157 -11.84 4.56 -4.80
CA LEU A 157 -11.40 3.50 -5.72
C LEU A 157 -11.95 3.74 -7.12
N GLY A 158 -13.25 4.05 -7.26
CA GLY A 158 -13.88 4.36 -8.54
C GLY A 158 -13.17 5.50 -9.27
N LYS A 159 -12.86 6.59 -8.56
CA LYS A 159 -12.07 7.71 -9.10
C LYS A 159 -10.67 7.27 -9.54
N ALA A 160 -10.00 6.44 -8.73
CA ALA A 160 -8.66 5.93 -9.04
C ALA A 160 -8.65 4.96 -10.23
N LEU A 161 -9.75 4.28 -10.53
CA LEU A 161 -9.87 3.39 -11.70
C LEU A 161 -10.26 4.16 -12.97
N GLN A 162 -11.12 5.17 -12.87
CA GLN A 162 -11.62 5.96 -14.01
C GLN A 162 -10.60 6.94 -14.57
N ASN A 163 -9.76 7.52 -13.71
CA ASN A 163 -8.71 8.45 -14.13
C ASN A 163 -7.52 7.69 -14.74
N GLY A 164 -7.75 6.63 -15.53
CA GLY A 164 -6.89 5.44 -15.69
C GLY A 164 -6.61 4.99 -17.12
#